data_AF-A2EXF1-F1
#
_entry.id   AF-A2EXF1-F1
#
_cell.length_a   1.000
_cell.length_b   1.000
_cell.length_c   1.000
_cell.angle_alpha   90.00
_cell.angle_beta   90.00
_cell.angle_gamma   90.00
#
_symmetry.space_group_name_H-M   'P 1'
#
loop_
_entity.id
_entity.type
_entity.pdbx_description
1 polymer ?
#
loop_
_entity_poly.entity_id
_entity_poly.type
_entity_poly.pdbx_seq_one_letter_code
_entity_poly.pdbx_strand_id
1 'polypeptide(L)'
;MFASMKKTEQTKKYRVPYGTFELFDADIPFTCQNGENKEVINFHLKMSKKRLLDTLKWLKFEITLDSDIFYLIESKFTAEDYDKLIQQSKTKANFEQFAYELLDILRNTTKNQKKYNVTFYPNEDGAKIIIQKLTDLQIIELLTPTFVKANNSDALTRGNNKIEALKQKLYAKESEIKQFFKEIKKKDAVMYDLYFKKLDI
;
A
#
# COMPACT_ATOMS: atom_id res chain seq x y z
N MET A 1 -26.53 54.58 18.17
CA MET A 1 -25.16 54.07 18.06
C MET A 1 -25.18 52.58 18.35
N PHE A 2 -25.11 51.71 17.34
CA PHE A 2 -25.04 50.26 17.54
C PHE A 2 -23.61 49.79 17.32
N ALA A 3 -23.02 49.21 18.37
CA ALA A 3 -21.66 48.69 18.34
C ALA A 3 -21.59 47.41 17.51
N SER A 4 -20.77 47.45 16.46
CA SER A 4 -20.42 46.31 15.61
C SER A 4 -19.50 45.34 16.36
N MET A 5 -20.04 44.23 16.86
CA MET A 5 -19.25 43.08 17.29
C MET A 5 -18.69 42.33 16.07
N LYS A 6 -17.41 42.55 15.76
CA LYS A 6 -16.65 41.66 14.87
C LYS A 6 -16.38 40.35 15.62
N LYS A 7 -17.06 39.27 15.23
CA LYS A 7 -16.68 37.91 15.63
C LYS A 7 -15.39 37.54 14.91
N THR A 8 -14.30 37.45 15.66
CA THR A 8 -13.04 36.87 15.18
C THR A 8 -13.19 35.36 15.12
N GLU A 9 -13.36 34.80 13.91
CA GLU A 9 -13.27 33.35 13.69
C GLU A 9 -11.82 32.90 13.94
N GLN A 10 -11.55 32.42 15.14
CA GLN A 10 -10.35 31.63 15.42
C GLN A 10 -10.55 30.25 14.78
N THR A 11 -10.05 30.09 13.56
CA THR A 11 -9.85 28.77 12.96
C THR A 11 -8.83 28.02 13.79
N LYS A 12 -9.30 27.04 14.58
CA LYS A 12 -8.44 26.07 15.26
C LYS A 12 -7.65 25.31 14.19
N LYS A 13 -6.40 25.69 13.96
CA LYS A 13 -5.45 24.90 13.17
C LYS A 13 -5.17 23.62 13.96
N TYR A 14 -5.86 22.54 13.61
CA TYR A 14 -5.50 21.20 14.05
C TYR A 14 -4.09 20.91 13.53
N ARG A 15 -3.10 20.87 14.44
CA ARG A 15 -1.74 20.45 14.10
C ARG A 15 -1.81 18.99 13.68
N VAL A 16 -1.56 18.72 12.41
CA VAL A 16 -1.46 17.34 11.92
C VAL A 16 -0.21 16.72 12.53
N PRO A 17 -0.27 15.50 13.10
CA PRO A 17 0.87 14.90 13.77
C PRO A 17 2.06 14.72 12.82
N TYR A 18 3.26 14.86 13.37
CA TYR A 18 4.51 14.50 12.71
C TYR A 18 4.58 12.98 12.56
N GLY A 19 5.03 12.50 11.40
CA GLY A 19 5.24 11.06 11.25
C GLY A 19 5.16 10.56 9.82
N THR A 20 5.32 9.24 9.73
CA THR A 20 5.03 8.46 8.52
C THR A 20 3.62 7.91 8.65
N PHE A 21 2.82 8.09 7.60
CA PHE A 21 1.43 7.66 7.53
C PHE A 21 1.25 6.76 6.33
N GLU A 22 0.58 5.63 6.53
CA GLU A 22 0.15 4.78 5.43
C GLU A 22 -1.05 5.42 4.73
N LEU A 23 -1.03 5.38 3.40
CA LEU A 23 -2.11 5.89 2.54
C LEU A 23 -2.86 4.76 1.83
N PHE A 24 -2.12 3.72 1.46
CA PHE A 24 -2.61 2.61 0.67
C PHE A 24 -1.83 1.35 1.02
N ASP A 25 -2.54 0.23 1.10
CA ASP A 25 -2.00 -1.10 1.37
C ASP A 25 -2.99 -2.09 0.74
N ALA A 26 -2.65 -2.65 -0.44
CA ALA A 26 -3.48 -3.62 -1.14
C ALA A 26 -2.71 -4.36 -2.23
N ASP A 27 -3.25 -5.51 -2.63
CA ASP A 27 -2.81 -6.24 -3.81
C ASP A 27 -3.34 -5.57 -5.08
N ILE A 28 -2.47 -5.38 -6.06
CA ILE A 28 -2.77 -4.78 -7.35
C ILE A 28 -2.33 -5.74 -8.45
N PRO A 29 -3.16 -5.99 -9.48
CA PRO A 29 -2.74 -6.72 -10.67
C PRO A 29 -1.86 -5.83 -11.54
N PHE A 30 -0.63 -6.27 -11.82
CA PHE A 30 0.28 -5.62 -12.76
C PHE A 30 0.36 -6.46 -14.04
N THR A 31 0.33 -5.78 -15.18
CA THR A 31 0.71 -6.42 -16.45
C THR A 31 2.23 -6.42 -16.53
N CYS A 32 2.86 -7.57 -16.33
CA CYS A 32 4.29 -7.73 -16.47
C CYS A 32 4.66 -7.91 -17.93
N GLN A 33 5.59 -7.08 -18.43
CA GLN A 33 6.16 -7.23 -19.77
C GLN A 33 7.60 -7.70 -19.66
N ASN A 34 7.86 -8.93 -20.09
CA ASN A 34 9.19 -9.50 -20.22
C ASN A 34 9.41 -9.93 -21.68
N GLY A 35 9.92 -9.01 -22.50
CA GLY A 35 9.98 -9.19 -23.95
C GLY A 35 8.58 -9.28 -24.57
N GLU A 36 8.30 -10.36 -25.30
CA GLU A 36 7.00 -10.60 -25.95
C GLU A 36 5.95 -11.21 -25.00
N ASN A 37 6.38 -11.77 -23.86
CA ASN A 37 5.48 -12.38 -22.90
C ASN A 37 4.77 -11.33 -22.04
N LYS A 38 3.44 -11.47 -21.96
CA LYS A 38 2.57 -10.67 -21.08
C LYS A 38 1.88 -11.58 -20.09
N GLU A 39 2.18 -11.36 -18.82
CA GLU A 39 1.53 -12.07 -17.71
C GLU A 39 0.95 -11.06 -16.72
N VAL A 40 -0.09 -11.47 -16.01
CA VAL A 40 -0.67 -10.65 -14.93
C VAL A 40 -0.19 -11.22 -13.61
N ILE A 41 0.59 -10.44 -12.86
CA ILE A 41 1.08 -10.80 -11.53
C ILE A 41 0.43 -9.88 -10.51
N ASN A 42 -0.10 -10.47 -9.43
CA ASN A 42 -0.60 -9.71 -8.30
C ASN A 42 0.56 -9.37 -7.38
N PHE A 43 0.92 -8.09 -7.33
CA PHE A 43 1.88 -7.59 -6.37
C PHE A 43 1.16 -6.89 -5.23
N HIS A 44 1.73 -7.01 -4.04
CA HIS A 44 1.31 -6.24 -2.90
C HIS A 44 1.97 -4.85 -2.95
N LEU A 45 1.18 -3.79 -3.07
CA LEU A 45 1.66 -2.41 -3.12
C LEU A 45 1.25 -1.65 -1.86
N LYS A 46 2.25 -1.04 -1.23
CA LYS A 46 2.06 -0.12 -0.11
C LYS A 46 2.54 1.27 -0.48
N MET A 47 1.71 2.28 -0.17
CA MET A 47 2.04 3.69 -0.33
C MET A 47 2.01 4.36 1.04
N SER A 48 3.11 5.02 1.39
CA SER A 48 3.25 5.79 2.63
C SER A 48 3.66 7.23 2.33
N LYS A 49 3.30 8.15 3.22
CA LYS A 49 3.76 9.54 3.18
C LYS A 49 4.44 9.95 4.47
N LYS A 50 5.46 10.81 4.38
CA LYS A 50 6.01 11.48 5.57
C LYS A 50 5.69 12.95 5.54
N ARG A 51 5.16 13.43 6.68
CA ARG A 51 4.93 14.84 6.92
C ARG A 51 5.88 15.37 7.98
N LEU A 52 6.36 16.57 7.76
CA LEU A 52 7.05 17.38 8.76
C LEU A 52 6.28 18.70 8.86
N LEU A 53 5.70 18.97 10.03
CA LEU A 53 4.69 20.03 10.19
C LEU A 53 3.52 19.77 9.23
N ASP A 54 3.19 20.77 8.40
CA ASP A 54 2.13 20.70 7.39
C ASP A 54 2.68 20.49 5.97
N THR A 55 3.96 20.11 5.84
CA THR A 55 4.59 19.90 4.53
C THR A 55 4.82 18.42 4.28
N LEU A 56 4.29 17.93 3.15
CA LEU A 56 4.62 16.62 2.61
C LEU A 56 6.10 16.59 2.21
N LYS A 57 6.87 15.70 2.84
CA LYS A 57 8.30 15.56 2.57
C LYS A 57 8.58 14.51 1.51
N TRP A 58 7.88 13.38 1.58
CA TRP A 58 8.01 12.33 0.58
C TRP A 58 6.78 11.44 0.53
N LEU A 59 6.65 10.77 -0.61
CA LEU A 59 5.83 9.60 -0.86
C LEU A 59 6.76 8.41 -1.08
N LYS A 60 6.48 7.28 -0.45
CA LYS A 60 7.23 6.03 -0.62
C LYS A 60 6.26 4.97 -1.10
N PHE A 61 6.65 4.28 -2.16
CA PHE A 61 6.01 3.09 -2.68
C PHE A 61 6.89 1.89 -2.36
N GLU A 62 6.27 0.84 -1.86
CA GLU A 62 6.92 -0.44 -1.57
C GLU A 62 6.11 -1.51 -2.30
N ILE A 63 6.79 -2.33 -3.08
CA ILE A 63 6.18 -3.44 -3.81
C ILE A 63 6.80 -4.74 -3.34
N THR A 64 5.95 -5.69 -2.99
CA THR A 64 6.33 -7.02 -2.56
C THR A 64 5.52 -8.11 -3.23
N LEU A 65 6.03 -9.32 -3.13
CA LEU A 65 5.42 -10.50 -3.74
C LEU A 65 5.20 -11.56 -2.66
N ASP A 66 3.98 -12.07 -2.55
CA ASP A 66 3.67 -13.06 -1.50
C ASP A 66 4.40 -14.40 -1.70
N SER A 67 4.76 -14.74 -2.94
CA SER A 67 5.54 -15.94 -3.24
C SER A 67 7.03 -15.81 -2.90
N ASP A 68 7.51 -14.59 -2.63
CA ASP A 68 8.89 -14.32 -2.23
C ASP A 68 8.95 -13.25 -1.13
N ILE A 69 9.07 -13.70 0.12
CA ILE A 69 9.09 -12.85 1.31
C ILE A 69 10.27 -11.87 1.37
N PHE A 70 11.32 -12.10 0.56
CA PHE A 70 12.49 -11.22 0.47
C PHE A 70 12.42 -10.31 -0.76
N TYR A 71 11.44 -10.49 -1.64
CA TYR A 71 11.21 -9.58 -2.75
C TYR A 71 10.71 -8.24 -2.23
N LEU A 72 11.57 -7.22 -2.33
CA LEU A 72 11.26 -5.85 -1.97
C LEU A 72 11.90 -4.90 -2.98
N ILE A 73 11.06 -4.15 -3.67
CA ILE A 73 11.48 -2.99 -4.46
C ILE A 73 10.76 -1.75 -3.94
N GLU A 74 11.46 -0.63 -3.98
CA GLU A 74 10.99 0.62 -3.38
C GLU A 74 11.21 1.80 -4.32
N SER A 75 10.28 2.76 -4.28
CA SER A 75 10.43 4.04 -4.95
C SER A 75 10.07 5.15 -3.98
N LYS A 76 10.88 6.20 -3.95
CA LYS A 76 10.66 7.35 -3.07
C LYS A 76 10.62 8.62 -3.90
N PHE A 77 9.49 9.30 -3.83
CA PHE A 77 9.27 10.61 -4.45
C PHE A 77 9.35 11.70 -3.40
N THR A 78 10.21 12.68 -3.64
CA THR A 78 10.26 13.92 -2.87
C THR A 78 9.56 15.06 -3.62
N ALA A 79 9.40 16.21 -2.96
CA ALA A 79 8.89 17.40 -3.64
C ALA A 79 9.78 17.83 -4.82
N GLU A 80 11.10 17.66 -4.71
CA GLU A 80 12.04 17.98 -5.79
C GLU A 80 11.87 17.05 -7.01
N ASP A 81 11.60 15.77 -6.76
CA ASP A 81 11.33 14.81 -7.84
C ASP A 81 10.01 15.14 -8.53
N TYR A 82 9.01 15.58 -7.76
CA TYR A 82 7.76 16.07 -8.30
C TYR A 82 7.95 17.33 -9.15
N ASP A 83 8.75 18.30 -8.68
CA ASP A 83 9.03 19.54 -9.42
C ASP A 83 9.66 19.25 -10.79
N LYS A 84 10.58 18.29 -10.86
CA LYS A 84 11.16 17.81 -12.13
C LYS A 84 10.11 17.15 -13.03
N LEU A 85 9.21 16.35 -12.45
CA LEU A 85 8.14 15.69 -13.18
C LEU A 85 7.13 16.70 -13.75
N ILE A 86 6.73 17.71 -12.97
CA ILE A 86 5.76 18.71 -13.44
C ILE A 86 6.36 19.68 -14.46
N GLN A 87 7.66 19.96 -14.43
CA GLN A 87 8.32 20.76 -15.48
C GLN A 87 8.16 20.13 -16.87
N GLN A 88 7.97 18.81 -16.93
CA GLN A 88 7.74 18.07 -18.17
C GLN A 88 6.24 17.90 -18.49
N SER A 89 5.35 18.32 -17.59
CA SER A 89 3.90 18.17 -17.72
C SER A 89 3.18 19.53 -17.73
N LYS A 90 1.92 19.58 -18.18
CA LYS A 90 1.08 20.80 -18.08
C LYS A 90 0.26 20.83 -16.79
N THR A 91 0.57 19.99 -15.81
CA THR A 91 -0.25 19.80 -14.60
C THR A 91 -0.01 20.94 -13.61
N LYS A 92 -1.10 21.48 -13.04
CA LYS A 92 -1.07 22.57 -12.04
C LYS A 92 -1.24 22.10 -10.59
N ALA A 93 -1.31 20.79 -10.37
CA ALA A 93 -1.46 20.23 -9.04
C ALA A 93 -0.21 20.53 -8.20
N ASN A 94 -0.38 20.60 -6.88
CA ASN A 94 0.74 20.57 -5.95
C ASN A 94 1.07 19.13 -5.54
N PHE A 95 2.22 18.93 -4.90
CA PHE A 95 2.69 17.58 -4.55
C PHE A 95 1.74 16.80 -3.65
N GLU A 96 0.99 17.48 -2.76
CA GLU A 96 0.00 16.80 -1.91
C GLU A 96 -1.23 16.37 -2.72
N GLN A 97 -1.73 17.22 -3.63
CA GLN A 97 -2.82 16.86 -4.54
C GLN A 97 -2.44 15.67 -5.42
N PHE A 98 -1.22 15.70 -5.97
CA PHE A 98 -0.66 14.58 -6.73
C PHE A 98 -0.67 13.27 -5.93
N ALA A 99 -0.31 13.30 -4.64
CA ALA A 99 -0.37 12.11 -3.79
C ALA A 99 -1.78 11.50 -3.72
N TYR A 100 -2.82 12.34 -3.61
CA TYR A 100 -4.20 11.88 -3.56
C TYR A 100 -4.71 11.42 -4.92
N GLU A 101 -4.29 12.06 -6.02
CA GLU A 101 -4.61 11.59 -7.36
C GLU A 101 -4.03 10.19 -7.62
N LEU A 102 -2.78 9.95 -7.21
CA LEU A 102 -2.19 8.60 -7.27
C LEU A 102 -2.95 7.60 -6.42
N LEU A 103 -3.35 7.98 -5.21
CA LEU A 103 -4.16 7.12 -4.35
C LEU A 103 -5.47 6.70 -5.01
N ASP A 104 -6.16 7.65 -5.66
CA ASP A 104 -7.41 7.36 -6.38
C ASP A 104 -7.19 6.46 -7.60
N ILE A 105 -6.07 6.64 -8.32
CA ILE A 105 -5.69 5.75 -9.43
C ILE A 105 -5.49 4.32 -8.90
N LEU A 106 -4.66 4.14 -7.87
CA LEU A 106 -4.38 2.83 -7.29
C LEU A 106 -5.65 2.14 -6.77
N ARG A 107 -6.55 2.89 -6.11
CA ARG A 107 -7.85 2.38 -5.65
C ARG A 107 -8.80 2.00 -6.78
N ASN A 108 -8.71 2.65 -7.93
CA ASN A 108 -9.54 2.30 -9.09
C ASN A 108 -8.98 1.05 -9.80
N THR A 109 -7.66 0.88 -9.81
CA THR A 109 -7.01 -0.33 -10.33
C THR A 109 -7.41 -1.56 -9.51
N THR A 110 -7.43 -1.49 -8.17
CA THR A 110 -7.86 -2.62 -7.32
C THR A 110 -9.33 -3.01 -7.52
N LYS A 111 -10.19 -2.05 -7.83
CA LYS A 111 -11.61 -2.29 -8.13
C LYS A 111 -11.86 -2.85 -9.53
N ASN A 112 -10.81 -3.13 -10.30
CA ASN A 112 -10.87 -3.60 -11.69
C ASN A 112 -11.76 -2.71 -12.59
N GLN A 113 -11.82 -1.42 -12.29
CA GLN A 113 -12.41 -0.45 -13.20
C GLN A 113 -11.39 -0.28 -14.32
N LYS A 114 -11.67 -0.79 -15.53
CA LYS A 114 -10.80 -0.78 -16.73
C LYS A 114 -10.39 0.63 -17.24
N LYS A 115 -10.35 1.62 -16.37
CA LYS A 115 -9.94 3.01 -16.58
C LYS A 115 -8.43 3.20 -16.45
N TYR A 116 -7.75 2.32 -15.72
CA TYR A 116 -6.32 2.43 -15.47
C TYR A 116 -5.63 1.10 -15.73
N ASN A 117 -4.41 1.18 -16.25
CA ASN A 117 -3.52 0.04 -16.43
C ASN A 117 -2.20 0.34 -15.71
N VAL A 118 -1.65 -0.67 -15.05
CA VAL A 118 -0.34 -0.59 -14.39
C VAL A 118 0.55 -1.67 -15.00
N THR A 119 1.59 -1.24 -15.69
CA THR A 119 2.53 -2.13 -16.38
C THR A 119 3.84 -2.18 -15.63
N PHE A 120 4.37 -3.37 -15.42
CA PHE A 120 5.62 -3.63 -14.71
C PHE A 120 6.70 -4.07 -15.70
N TYR A 121 7.83 -3.37 -15.71
CA TYR A 121 9.00 -3.67 -16.52
C TYR A 121 10.19 -3.97 -15.60
N PRO A 122 10.52 -5.25 -15.37
CA PRO A 122 11.67 -5.60 -14.55
C PRO A 122 12.99 -5.12 -15.18
N ASN A 123 13.96 -4.77 -14.35
CA ASN A 123 15.35 -4.52 -14.75
C ASN A 123 16.31 -5.13 -13.72
N GLU A 124 17.62 -5.08 -13.98
CA GLU A 124 18.63 -5.73 -13.12
C GLU A 124 18.61 -5.19 -11.67
N ASP A 125 18.35 -3.90 -11.51
CA ASP A 125 18.41 -3.19 -10.23
C ASP A 125 17.04 -2.99 -9.56
N GLY A 126 15.96 -3.54 -10.12
CA GLY A 126 14.60 -3.28 -9.66
C GLY A 126 13.57 -3.35 -10.79
N ALA A 127 12.83 -2.25 -11.01
CA ALA A 127 11.82 -2.19 -12.05
C ALA A 127 11.45 -0.76 -12.46
N LYS A 128 10.92 -0.61 -13.66
CA LYS A 128 10.17 0.55 -14.09
C LYS A 128 8.69 0.21 -14.11
N ILE A 129 7.87 1.07 -13.55
CA ILE A 129 6.41 0.91 -13.58
C ILE A 129 5.84 2.00 -14.45
N ILE A 130 4.80 1.68 -15.22
CA ILE A 130 4.09 2.66 -16.04
C ILE A 130 2.62 2.61 -15.65
N ILE A 131 2.11 3.73 -15.16
CA ILE A 131 0.71 3.92 -14.81
C ILE A 131 0.04 4.69 -15.95
N GLN A 132 -0.97 4.09 -16.55
CA GLN A 132 -1.66 4.63 -17.71
C GLN A 132 -3.14 4.79 -17.44
N LYS A 133 -3.73 5.86 -17.96
CA LYS A 133 -5.18 6.02 -18.08
C LYS A 133 -5.63 5.53 -19.44
N LEU A 134 -6.60 4.61 -19.43
CA LEU A 134 -7.28 4.15 -20.62
C LEU A 134 -8.49 5.05 -20.86
N THR A 135 -8.55 5.67 -22.03
CA THR A 135 -9.73 6.39 -22.51
C THR A 135 -10.17 5.76 -23.83
N ASP A 136 -11.41 6.02 -24.25
CA ASP A 136 -11.94 5.45 -25.49
C ASP A 136 -11.13 5.87 -26.74
N LEU A 137 -10.41 6.98 -26.65
CA LEU A 137 -9.67 7.57 -27.78
C LEU A 137 -8.17 7.28 -27.74
N GLN A 138 -7.58 7.17 -26.55
CA GLN A 138 -6.13 7.04 -26.38
C GLN A 138 -5.73 6.49 -25.01
N ILE A 139 -4.49 5.99 -24.95
CA ILE A 139 -3.80 5.63 -23.71
C ILE A 139 -2.93 6.82 -23.29
N ILE A 140 -3.13 7.31 -22.08
CA ILE A 140 -2.38 8.45 -21.53
C ILE A 140 -1.45 7.93 -20.44
N GLU A 141 -0.15 8.07 -20.62
CA GLU A 141 0.82 7.81 -19.56
C GLU A 141 0.71 8.89 -18.48
N LEU A 142 0.45 8.47 -17.24
CA LEU A 142 0.26 9.37 -16.10
C LEU A 142 1.53 9.50 -15.27
N LEU A 143 2.19 8.37 -14.99
CA LEU A 143 3.36 8.33 -14.14
C LEU A 143 4.22 7.13 -14.49
N THR A 144 5.53 7.34 -14.43
CA THR A 144 6.52 6.32 -14.75
C THR A 144 7.56 6.21 -13.65
N PRO A 145 7.19 5.70 -12.45
CA PRO A 145 8.11 5.63 -11.34
C PRO A 145 9.14 4.51 -11.52
N THR A 146 10.40 4.83 -11.22
CA THR A 146 11.48 3.83 -11.12
C THR A 146 11.54 3.30 -9.70
N PHE A 147 11.57 1.99 -9.58
CA PHE A 147 11.75 1.25 -8.34
C PHE A 147 13.14 0.64 -8.33
N VAL A 148 13.78 0.71 -7.17
CA VAL A 148 15.07 0.08 -6.91
C VAL A 148 14.87 -1.06 -5.94
N LYS A 149 15.63 -2.14 -6.14
CA LYS A 149 15.68 -3.26 -5.20
C LYS A 149 16.19 -2.75 -3.86
N ALA A 150 15.48 -3.08 -2.80
CA ALA A 150 15.96 -2.76 -1.46
C ALA A 150 17.28 -3.48 -1.21
N ASN A 151 18.13 -2.90 -0.37
CA ASN A 151 19.35 -3.57 0.03
C ASN A 151 19.01 -4.86 0.81
N ASN A 152 19.95 -5.80 0.83
CA ASN A 152 19.72 -7.12 1.44
C ASN A 152 19.37 -7.03 2.92
N SER A 153 19.92 -6.06 3.65
CA SER A 153 19.63 -5.86 5.08
C SER A 153 18.17 -5.48 5.32
N ASP A 154 17.63 -4.55 4.51
CA ASP A 154 16.25 -4.09 4.61
C ASP A 154 15.27 -5.18 4.19
N ALA A 155 15.58 -5.90 3.11
CA ALA A 155 14.79 -7.05 2.66
C ALA A 155 14.74 -8.16 3.73
N LEU A 156 15.88 -8.52 4.34
CA LEU A 156 15.96 -9.49 5.42
C LEU A 156 15.19 -9.04 6.67
N THR A 157 15.36 -7.78 7.06
CA THR A 157 14.65 -7.20 8.23
C THR A 157 13.14 -7.28 8.02
N ARG A 158 12.66 -6.89 6.83
CA ARG A 158 11.24 -7.00 6.47
C ARG A 158 10.77 -8.45 6.49
N GLY A 159 11.51 -9.36 5.86
CA GLY A 159 11.19 -10.79 5.81
C GLY A 159 11.04 -11.38 7.21
N ASN A 160 11.99 -11.10 8.11
CA ASN A 160 11.94 -11.52 9.50
C ASN A 160 10.73 -10.95 10.25
N ASN A 161 10.45 -9.65 10.08
CA ASN A 161 9.26 -9.02 10.67
C ASN A 161 7.96 -9.68 10.18
N LYS A 162 7.88 -10.03 8.89
CA LYS A 162 6.72 -10.74 8.33
C LYS A 162 6.59 -12.14 8.93
N ILE A 163 7.68 -12.88 9.08
CA ILE A 163 7.70 -14.20 9.72
C ILE A 163 7.19 -14.10 11.16
N GLU A 164 7.71 -13.16 11.95
CA GLU A 164 7.28 -12.98 13.34
C GLU A 164 5.80 -12.58 13.43
N ALA A 165 5.32 -11.68 12.55
CA ALA A 165 3.90 -11.35 12.47
C ALA A 165 3.02 -12.55 12.12
N LEU A 166 3.49 -13.44 11.22
CA LEU A 166 2.78 -14.67 10.86
C LEU A 166 2.76 -15.67 12.02
N LYS A 167 3.87 -15.84 12.75
CA LYS A 167 3.92 -16.67 13.97
C LYS A 167 2.94 -16.16 15.01
N GLN A 168 2.91 -14.85 15.27
CA GLN A 168 1.96 -14.26 16.22
C GLN A 168 0.50 -14.50 15.81
N LYS A 169 0.17 -14.37 14.52
CA LYS A 169 -1.16 -14.69 14.00
C LYS A 169 -1.51 -16.16 14.18
N LEU A 170 -0.56 -17.07 13.92
CA LEU A 170 -0.75 -18.50 14.12
C LEU A 170 -1.05 -18.81 15.59
N TYR A 171 -0.23 -18.32 16.52
CA TYR A 171 -0.46 -18.52 17.96
C TYR A 171 -1.81 -17.96 18.43
N ALA A 172 -2.22 -16.79 17.92
CA ALA A 172 -3.53 -16.23 18.25
C ALA A 172 -4.67 -17.15 17.77
N LYS A 173 -4.55 -17.72 16.56
CA LYS A 173 -5.54 -18.64 16.00
C LYS A 173 -5.59 -19.98 16.72
N GLU A 174 -4.44 -20.54 17.09
CA GLU A 174 -4.37 -21.74 17.93
C GLU A 174 -5.04 -21.52 19.28
N SER A 175 -4.83 -20.36 19.89
CA SER A 175 -5.46 -19.99 21.16
C SER A 175 -6.98 -19.85 21.04
N GLU A 176 -7.46 -19.22 19.96
CA GLU A 176 -8.89 -19.09 19.63
C GLU A 176 -9.56 -20.46 19.46
N ILE A 177 -8.91 -21.38 18.73
CA ILE A 177 -9.38 -22.76 18.54
C ILE A 177 -9.44 -23.51 19.88
N LYS A 178 -8.38 -23.42 20.70
CA LYS A 178 -8.35 -24.04 22.03
C LYS A 178 -9.45 -23.50 22.94
N GLN A 179 -9.73 -22.21 22.89
CA GLN A 179 -10.81 -21.61 23.65
C GLN A 179 -12.18 -22.09 23.16
N PHE A 180 -12.38 -22.15 21.84
CA PHE A 180 -13.60 -22.69 21.25
C PHE A 180 -13.86 -24.15 21.68
N PHE A 181 -12.83 -24.99 21.68
CA PHE A 181 -12.93 -26.36 22.16
C PHE A 181 -13.26 -26.46 23.66
N LYS A 182 -12.68 -25.61 24.50
CA LYS A 182 -13.04 -25.53 25.92
C LYS A 182 -14.50 -25.17 26.12
N GLU A 183 -15.03 -24.22 25.34
CA GLU A 183 -16.43 -23.82 25.41
C GLU A 183 -17.38 -24.93 24.93
N ILE A 184 -17.05 -25.65 23.86
CA ILE A 184 -17.82 -26.83 23.43
C ILE A 184 -17.83 -27.87 24.53
N LYS A 185 -16.66 -28.26 25.05
CA LYS A 185 -16.55 -29.27 26.12
C LYS A 185 -17.36 -28.90 27.37
N LYS A 186 -17.38 -27.61 27.72
CA LYS A 186 -18.15 -27.09 28.85
C LYS A 186 -19.66 -27.17 28.62
N LYS A 187 -20.13 -26.94 27.39
CA LYS A 187 -21.56 -26.96 27.04
C LYS A 187 -22.08 -28.36 26.76
N ASP A 188 -21.28 -29.20 26.10
CA ASP A 188 -21.62 -30.57 25.73
C ASP A 188 -20.36 -31.44 25.66
N ALA A 189 -20.08 -32.10 26.79
CA ALA A 189 -18.91 -32.98 26.93
C ALA A 189 -19.01 -34.25 26.07
N VAL A 190 -20.23 -34.72 25.76
CA VAL A 190 -20.45 -35.94 24.99
C VAL A 190 -20.15 -35.69 23.51
N MET A 191 -20.65 -34.57 22.97
CA MET A 191 -20.29 -34.12 21.62
C MET A 191 -18.78 -33.85 21.49
N TYR A 192 -18.15 -33.27 22.51
CA TYR A 192 -16.71 -33.06 22.52
C TYR A 192 -15.92 -34.37 22.38
N ASP A 193 -16.26 -35.36 23.19
CA ASP A 193 -15.58 -36.65 23.21
C ASP A 193 -15.81 -37.47 21.93
N LEU A 194 -17.01 -37.36 21.33
CA LEU A 194 -17.36 -38.05 20.07
C LEU A 194 -16.60 -37.51 18.85
N TYR A 195 -16.45 -36.20 18.74
CA TYR A 195 -15.98 -35.56 17.49
C TYR A 195 -14.59 -34.94 17.57
N PHE A 196 -14.15 -34.48 18.74
CA PHE A 196 -12.98 -33.60 18.83
C PHE A 196 -11.82 -34.19 19.64
N LYS A 197 -12.08 -35.13 20.56
CA LYS A 197 -11.04 -35.76 21.40
C LYS A 197 -9.94 -36.48 20.61
N LYS A 198 -10.21 -36.92 19.38
CA LYS A 198 -9.24 -37.59 18.51
C LYS A 198 -8.37 -36.65 17.68
N LEU A 199 -8.64 -35.34 17.69
CA LEU A 199 -7.92 -34.39 16.85
C LEU A 199 -6.55 -33.97 17.43
N ASP A 200 -6.23 -34.34 18.68
CA ASP A 200 -4.93 -34.10 19.33
C ASP A 200 -4.45 -32.64 19.23
N ILE A 201 -5.38 -31.68 19.44
CA ILE A 201 -5.17 -30.22 19.43
C ILE A 201 -5.16 -29.64 20.86
#